data_AF-A0A845XFD3-F1
#
_entry.id   AF-A0A845XFD3-F1
#
_cell.length_a   1.000
_cell.length_b   1.000
_cell.length_c   1.000
_cell.angle_alpha   90.00
_cell.angle_beta   90.00
_cell.angle_gamma   90.00
#
_symmetry.space_group_name_H-M   'P 1'
#
loop_
_entity.id
_entity.type
_entity.pdbx_description
1 polymer ?
#
loop_
_entity_poly.entity_id
_entity_poly.type
_entity_poly.pdbx_seq_one_letter_code
_entity_poly.pdbx_strand_id
1 'polypeptide(L)' 'MVKQMCWLSSFGSNEHKMLHLRTSPYEAWRPYTAFPQYAVPDYPVPGGSKGWATYQKLRLSDWVLVPSDNETIDYKAS' A
#
# COMPACT_ATOMS: atom_id res chain seq x y z
N MET A 1 -7.31 15.76 -4.02
CA MET A 1 -7.38 14.34 -3.61
C MET A 1 -5.96 13.81 -3.65
N VAL A 2 -5.48 13.21 -2.56
CA VAL A 2 -4.17 12.52 -2.59
C VAL A 2 -4.37 11.14 -3.19
N LYS A 3 -3.34 10.57 -3.80
CA LYS A 3 -3.36 9.20 -4.33
C LYS A 3 -2.17 8.48 -3.74
N GLN A 4 -2.33 7.98 -2.51
CA GLN A 4 -1.25 7.38 -1.76
C GLN A 4 -1.55 5.92 -1.46
N MET A 5 -0.52 5.09 -1.53
CA MET A 5 -0.59 3.66 -1.21
C MET A 5 0.55 3.28 -0.29
N CYS A 6 0.31 2.34 0.62
CA CYS A 6 1.26 1.94 1.66
C CYS A 6 1.11 0.45 1.97
N TRP A 7 2.21 -0.24 2.24
CA TRP A 7 2.21 -1.67 2.56
C TRP A 7 2.19 -1.88 4.07
N LEU A 8 1.02 -2.05 4.67
CA LEU A 8 0.92 -2.26 6.12
C LEU A 8 0.90 -3.76 6.44
N SER A 9 1.65 -4.17 7.47
CA SER A 9 1.54 -5.52 8.03
C SER A 9 0.18 -5.70 8.66
N SER A 10 -0.50 -6.81 8.36
CA SER A 10 -1.75 -7.14 9.02
C SER A 10 -1.47 -7.47 10.49
N PHE A 11 -2.25 -6.91 11.42
CA PHE A 11 -2.11 -7.17 12.86
C PHE A 11 -2.05 -8.68 13.13
N GLY A 12 -0.91 -9.17 13.62
CA GLY A 12 -0.71 -10.57 14.03
C GLY A 12 0.10 -11.45 13.07
N SER A 13 0.47 -10.99 11.87
CA SER A 13 1.35 -11.77 10.97
C SER A 13 2.31 -10.87 10.22
N ASN A 14 3.58 -10.89 10.63
CA ASN A 14 4.65 -10.11 10.00
C ASN A 14 5.02 -10.61 8.58
N GLU A 15 4.48 -11.76 8.19
CA GLU A 15 4.78 -12.43 6.92
C GLU A 15 3.90 -11.94 5.76
N HIS A 16 2.77 -11.27 6.06
CA HIS A 16 1.82 -10.83 5.03
C HIS A 16 1.51 -9.33 5.14
N LYS A 17 2.20 -8.55 4.32
CA LYS A 17 1.87 -7.14 4.08
C LYS A 17 0.66 -7.03 3.14
N MET A 18 -0.20 -6.04 3.42
CA MET A 18 -1.39 -5.75 2.64
C MET A 18 -1.38 -4.30 2.16
N LEU A 19 -1.76 -4.09 0.90
CA LEU A 19 -1.85 -2.75 0.32
C LEU A 19 -2.98 -1.95 0.97
N HIS A 20 -2.64 -0.78 1.50
CA HIS A 20 -3.60 0.20 2.00
C HIS A 20 -3.54 1.44 1.14
N LEU A 21 -4.71 2.04 0.92
CA LEU A 21 -4.90 3.21 0.07
C LEU A 21 -5.39 4.39 0.92
N ARG A 22 -4.97 5.58 0.53
CA ARG A 22 -5.40 6.84 1.11
C ARG A 22 -5.68 7.86 0.01
N THR A 23 -6.91 8.35 -0.01
CA THR A 23 -7.40 9.33 -1.00
C THR A 23 -7.48 10.76 -0.45
N SER A 24 -7.40 10.90 0.87
CA SER A 24 -7.42 12.18 1.61
C SER A 24 -6.31 12.19 2.67
N PRO A 25 -5.53 13.28 2.81
CA PRO A 25 -4.39 13.31 3.72
C PRO A 25 -4.79 13.16 5.19
N TYR A 26 -6.02 13.53 5.54
CA TYR A 26 -6.59 13.43 6.88
C TYR A 26 -7.35 12.11 7.13
N GLU A 27 -7.47 11.25 6.13
CA GLU A 27 -8.17 9.98 6.27
C GLU A 27 -7.21 8.88 6.74
N ALA A 28 -7.71 7.95 7.55
CA ALA A 28 -6.98 6.77 7.95
C ALA A 28 -6.65 5.89 6.72
N TRP A 29 -5.54 5.15 6.79
CA TRP A 29 -5.21 4.13 5.81
C TRP A 29 -6.30 3.06 5.80
N ARG A 30 -6.87 2.79 4.62
CA ARG A 30 -7.88 1.75 4.44
C ARG A 30 -7.36 0.67 3.52
N PRO A 31 -7.72 -0.60 3.74
CA PRO A 31 -7.28 -1.69 2.88
C PRO A 31 -7.77 -1.46 1.44
N TYR A 32 -6.99 -1.91 0.44
CA TYR A 32 -7.38 -1.78 -0.97
C TYR A 32 -8.74 -2.42 -1.30
N THR A 33 -9.15 -3.43 -0.52
CA THR A 33 -10.46 -4.09 -0.63
C THR A 33 -11.65 -3.17 -0.31
N ALA A 34 -11.44 -2.10 0.46
CA ALA A 34 -12.46 -1.09 0.72
C ALA A 34 -12.72 -0.17 -0.49
N PHE A 35 -11.86 -0.22 -1.51
CA PHE A 35 -11.97 0.56 -2.73
C PHE A 35 -12.11 -0.34 -3.97
N PRO A 36 -13.28 -0.95 -4.20
CA PRO A 36 -13.50 -1.86 -5.32
C PRO A 36 -13.27 -1.19 -6.69
N GLN A 37 -13.39 0.13 -6.78
CA GLN A 37 -13.08 0.91 -7.99
C GLN A 37 -11.60 0.86 -8.41
N TYR A 38 -10.69 0.64 -7.45
CA TYR A 38 -9.25 0.58 -7.68
C TYR A 38 -8.72 -0.84 -7.55
N ALA A 39 -9.36 -1.66 -6.72
CA ALA A 39 -9.00 -3.05 -6.49
C ALA A 39 -9.00 -3.84 -7.79
N VAL A 40 -7.90 -4.54 -8.03
CA VAL A 40 -7.77 -5.57 -9.04
C VAL A 40 -7.86 -6.91 -8.31
N PRO A 41 -8.69 -7.86 -8.77
CA PRO A 41 -8.70 -9.20 -8.20
C PRO A 41 -7.28 -9.77 -8.27
N ASP A 42 -6.68 -10.01 -7.11
CA ASP A 42 -5.36 -10.63 -7.04
C ASP A 42 -5.46 -12.06 -7.57
N TYR A 43 -4.48 -12.45 -8.38
CA TYR A 43 -4.32 -13.86 -8.72
C TYR A 43 -3.98 -14.65 -7.44
N PRO A 44 -4.54 -15.85 -7.24
CA PRO A 44 -4.23 -16.68 -6.08
C PRO A 44 -2.81 -17.24 -6.20
N VAL A 45 -1.82 -16.39 -5.94
CA VAL A 45 -0.40 -16.77 -5.87
C VAL A 45 -0.11 -17.17 -4.42
N PRO A 46 0.27 -18.43 -4.14
CA PRO A 46 0.63 -18.85 -2.80
C PRO A 46 1.82 -18.04 -2.29
N GLY A 47 1.68 -17.38 -1.13
CA GLY A 47 2.72 -16.53 -0.53
C GLY A 47 2.80 -15.10 -1.07
N GLY A 48 1.94 -14.70 -2.02
CA GLY A 48 1.90 -13.33 -2.54
C GLY A 48 1.38 -12.31 -1.51
N SER A 49 1.93 -11.10 -1.54
CA SER A 49 1.37 -9.97 -0.76
C SER A 49 -0.01 -9.57 -1.31
N LYS A 50 -0.98 -9.36 -0.42
CA LYS A 50 -2.36 -9.03 -0.81
C LYS A 50 -2.42 -7.63 -1.40
N GLY A 51 -2.85 -7.51 -2.65
CA GLY A 51 -2.94 -6.25 -3.39
C GLY A 51 -1.78 -5.98 -4.34
N TRP A 52 -0.94 -6.97 -4.68
CA TRP A 52 0.18 -6.78 -5.61
C TRP A 52 -0.28 -6.35 -7.02
N ALA A 53 -1.34 -6.99 -7.54
CA ALA A 53 -1.90 -6.61 -8.84
C ALA A 53 -2.48 -5.18 -8.78
N THR A 54 -3.12 -4.84 -7.66
CA THR A 54 -3.65 -3.50 -7.41
C THR A 54 -2.50 -2.48 -7.36
N TYR A 55 -1.41 -2.78 -6.65
CA TYR A 55 -0.22 -1.92 -6.57
C TYR A 55 0.33 -1.59 -7.96
N GLN A 56 0.48 -2.58 -8.84
CA GLN A 56 0.98 -2.35 -10.19
C GLN A 56 0.07 -1.40 -10.97
N LYS A 57 -1.25 -1.62 -10.93
CA LYS A 57 -2.23 -0.74 -11.60
C LYS A 57 -2.17 0.69 -11.05
N LEU A 58 -2.09 0.83 -9.74
CA LEU A 58 -2.04 2.14 -9.09
C LEU A 58 -0.73 2.86 -9.37
N ARG A 59 0.40 2.14 -9.42
CA ARG A 59 1.70 2.70 -9.77
C ARG A 59 1.72 3.29 -11.17
N LEU A 60 1.03 2.66 -12.12
CA LEU A 60 0.82 3.20 -13.47
C LEU A 60 -0.16 4.38 -13.51
N SER A 61 -1.00 4.53 -12.48
CA SER A 61 -2.04 5.55 -12.38
C SER A 61 -1.62 6.77 -11.55
N ASP A 62 -0.32 7.03 -11.44
CA ASP A 62 0.28 8.15 -10.71
C ASP A 62 0.03 8.11 -9.17
N TRP A 63 -0.09 6.91 -8.60
CA TRP A 63 -0.14 6.77 -7.14
C TRP A 63 1.25 6.81 -6.51
N VAL A 64 1.34 7.51 -5.38
CA VAL A 64 2.55 7.66 -4.57
C VAL A 64 2.63 6.52 -3.56
N LEU A 65 3.70 5.74 -3.65
CA LEU A 65 4.02 4.73 -2.65
C LEU A 65 4.65 5.42 -1.43
N VAL A 66 3.96 5.37 -0.30
CA VAL A 66 4.48 5.81 1.01
C VAL A 66 5.08 4.59 1.71
N PRO A 67 6.35 4.66 2.15
CA PRO A 67 6.94 3.60 2.95
C PRO A 67 6.21 3.49 4.29
N SER A 68 5.82 2.27 4.67
CA SER A 68 5.20 1.95 5.95
C SER A 68 6.20 1.91 7.11
N ASP A 69 7.48 1.89 6.78
CA ASP A 69 8.60 1.81 7.70
C ASP A 69 9.01 3.24 8.04
N ASN A 70 8.63 3.70 9.23
CA ASN A 70 9.21 4.90 9.77
C ASN A 70 10.64 4.55 10.20
N GLU A 71 11.62 5.32 9.70
CA GLU A 71 13.02 5.39 10.16
C GLU A 71 13.98 4.40 9.46
N THR A 72 14.61 4.80 8.36
CA THR A 72 15.87 5.54 8.51
C THR A 72 15.94 6.68 7.49
N ILE A 73 15.67 7.90 7.93
CA ILE A 73 16.19 9.07 7.23
C ILE A 73 17.69 9.05 7.51
N ASP A 74 18.46 8.52 6.54
CA ASP A 74 19.90 8.71 6.47
C ASP A 74 20.15 10.21 6.26
N TYR A 75 20.25 10.96 7.36
CA TYR A 75 20.83 12.30 7.34
C TYR A 75 22.34 12.17 7.10
N LYS A 76 22.76 11.73 5.91
CA LYS A 76 24.10 12.04 5.42
C LYS A 76 24.08 13.39 4.73
N ALA A 77 24.57 14.41 5.44
CA ALA A 77 25.58 15.35 4.95
C ALA A 77 25.76 16.51 5.93
N SER A 78 26.85 16.48 6.70
CA SER A 78 27.75 17.63 6.94
C SER A 78 29.06 17.12 7.54
#